data_AF-A0A7C0Z888-F1
#
_entry.id   AF-A0A7C0Z888-F1
#
_cell.length_a   1.000
_cell.length_b   1.000
_cell.length_c   1.000
_cell.angle_alpha   90.00
_cell.angle_beta   90.00
_cell.angle_gamma   90.00
#
_symmetry.space_group_name_H-M   'P 1'
#
loop_
_entity.id
_entity.type
_entity.pdbx_description
1 polymer ?
#
loop_
_entity_poly.entity_id
_entity_poly.type
_entity_poly.pdbx_seq_one_letter_code
_entity_poly.pdbx_strand_id
1 'polypeptide(L)'
;VSDLSGKGNIEYKSAEMGIRLGGNGYDSRRIVQEIKRLEDQGYQFEAAEASLELLIKKITGQFEEPFTLKSFRVSIEKNGKGPSISHATIKISVGKEEEITAAEGDGPVNALDNALRKALTKFFPEIEEMRLVDFKVRVIDGDRGTAAKVRVQIESRDGSDIWSTVGVSKNIIEASWEALEDSVQFKLLKRDKVEGSAADSPSSGTLRRVLNDNLRDQTLFSNHIKE
;
A
#
# COMPACT_ATOMS: atom_id res chain seq x y z
N VAL A 1 12.48 7.73 -21.49
CA VAL A 1 13.13 6.52 -20.96
C VAL A 1 13.34 6.80 -19.50
N SER A 2 12.60 6.13 -18.60
CA SER A 2 12.74 6.31 -17.15
C SER A 2 14.06 5.68 -16.71
N ASP A 3 14.78 6.35 -15.81
CA ASP A 3 16.07 5.86 -15.33
C ASP A 3 15.90 4.55 -14.53
N LEU A 4 14.69 4.25 -14.07
CA LEU A 4 14.35 3.06 -13.28
C LEU A 4 13.97 1.81 -14.09
N SER A 5 13.53 1.94 -15.34
CA SER A 5 13.02 0.79 -16.13
C SER A 5 14.12 -0.02 -16.85
N GLY A 6 15.40 0.22 -16.54
CA GLY A 6 16.53 -0.59 -17.01
C GLY A 6 16.71 -1.87 -16.18
N LYS A 7 16.97 -3.00 -16.84
CA LYS A 7 17.20 -4.30 -16.17
C LYS A 7 18.24 -4.21 -15.05
N GLY A 8 19.38 -3.56 -15.30
CA GLY A 8 20.45 -3.42 -14.30
C GLY A 8 20.03 -2.56 -13.10
N ASN A 9 19.19 -1.54 -13.30
CA ASN A 9 18.70 -0.73 -12.19
C ASN A 9 17.68 -1.49 -11.34
N ILE A 10 16.81 -2.29 -11.97
CA ILE A 10 15.90 -3.19 -11.25
C ILE A 10 16.65 -4.26 -10.46
N GLU A 11 17.69 -4.86 -11.02
CA GLU A 11 18.54 -5.82 -10.30
C GLU A 11 19.23 -5.16 -9.09
N TYR A 12 19.79 -3.96 -9.29
CA TYR A 12 20.42 -3.18 -8.22
C TYR A 12 19.42 -2.81 -7.10
N LYS A 13 18.28 -2.22 -7.46
CA LYS A 13 17.22 -1.84 -6.50
C LYS A 13 16.62 -3.04 -5.78
N SER A 14 16.40 -4.14 -6.49
CA SER A 14 15.92 -5.39 -5.88
C SER A 14 16.93 -5.90 -4.84
N ALA A 15 18.23 -5.83 -5.13
CA ALA A 15 19.27 -6.19 -4.17
C ALA A 15 19.28 -5.25 -2.94
N GLU A 16 19.19 -3.93 -3.12
CA GLU A 16 19.06 -2.96 -2.01
C GLU A 16 17.85 -3.27 -1.11
N MET A 17 16.74 -3.72 -1.71
CA MET A 17 15.50 -4.06 -1.00
C MET A 17 15.51 -5.47 -0.38
N GLY A 18 16.58 -6.25 -0.59
CA GLY A 18 16.69 -7.64 -0.14
C GLY A 18 15.84 -8.65 -0.93
N ILE A 19 15.44 -8.31 -2.15
CA ILE A 19 14.58 -9.11 -3.03
C ILE A 19 15.46 -10.00 -3.91
N ARG A 20 15.29 -11.32 -3.79
CA ARG A 20 16.03 -12.28 -4.61
C ARG A 20 15.37 -12.47 -5.97
N LEU A 21 16.09 -12.15 -7.05
CA LEU A 21 15.67 -12.38 -8.43
C LEU A 21 16.31 -13.66 -9.00
N GLY A 22 15.66 -14.30 -9.96
CA GLY A 22 16.24 -15.34 -10.80
C GLY A 22 16.30 -16.78 -10.26
N GLY A 23 16.04 -17.03 -8.97
CA GLY A 23 16.15 -18.37 -8.36
C GLY A 23 14.90 -19.26 -8.44
N ASN A 24 13.74 -18.70 -8.76
CA ASN A 24 12.41 -19.29 -8.57
C ASN A 24 11.39 -18.86 -9.65
N GLY A 25 11.87 -18.38 -10.81
CA GLY A 25 11.01 -17.95 -11.93
C GLY A 25 10.62 -16.47 -11.92
N TYR A 26 11.05 -15.70 -10.91
CA TYR A 26 10.95 -14.24 -10.90
C TYR A 26 12.08 -13.63 -11.74
N ASP A 27 11.78 -13.31 -13.01
CA ASP A 27 12.71 -12.66 -13.91
C ASP A 27 12.55 -11.13 -13.87
N SER A 28 13.66 -10.42 -13.67
CA SER A 28 13.85 -8.98 -13.89
C SER A 28 13.08 -8.42 -15.09
N ARG A 29 12.92 -9.20 -16.16
CA ARG A 29 12.15 -8.83 -17.35
C ARG A 29 10.67 -8.59 -17.06
N ARG A 30 10.02 -9.42 -16.23
CA ARG A 30 8.60 -9.24 -15.87
C ARG A 30 8.41 -7.95 -15.07
N ILE A 31 9.32 -7.69 -14.13
CA ILE A 31 9.31 -6.45 -13.33
C ILE A 31 9.45 -5.23 -14.24
N VAL A 32 10.43 -5.23 -15.13
CA VAL A 32 10.65 -4.13 -16.10
C VAL A 32 9.42 -3.92 -17.00
N GLN A 33 8.81 -5.01 -17.49
CA GLN A 33 7.61 -4.93 -18.32
C GLN A 33 6.43 -4.31 -17.57
N GLU A 34 6.22 -4.71 -16.32
CA GLU A 34 5.13 -4.19 -15.51
C GLU A 34 5.33 -2.72 -15.12
N ILE A 35 6.57 -2.34 -14.77
CA ILE A 35 6.92 -0.94 -14.51
C ILE A 35 6.63 -0.08 -15.75
N LYS A 36 7.08 -0.51 -16.94
CA LYS A 36 6.80 0.21 -18.18
C LYS A 36 5.30 0.34 -18.45
N ARG A 37 4.54 -0.74 -18.25
CA ARG A 37 3.08 -0.74 -18.39
C ARG A 37 2.41 0.29 -17.47
N LEU A 38 2.88 0.41 -16.23
CA LEU A 38 2.36 1.36 -15.25
C LEU A 38 2.83 2.79 -15.55
N GLU A 39 4.09 2.99 -15.97
CA GLU A 39 4.60 4.28 -16.44
C GLU A 39 3.78 4.82 -17.62
N ASP A 40 3.43 3.96 -18.59
CA ASP A 40 2.54 4.30 -19.71
C ASP A 40 1.12 4.66 -19.25
N GLN A 41 0.71 4.20 -18.07
CA GLN A 41 -0.57 4.57 -17.45
C GLN A 41 -0.50 5.88 -16.66
N GLY A 42 0.70 6.39 -16.40
CA GLY A 42 0.96 7.67 -15.75
C GLY A 42 1.70 7.57 -14.41
N TYR A 43 2.07 6.37 -13.94
CA TYR A 43 2.83 6.20 -12.71
C TYR A 43 4.24 6.81 -12.85
N GLN A 44 4.80 7.28 -11.73
CA GLN A 44 6.18 7.77 -11.68
C GLN A 44 6.86 7.24 -10.42
N PHE A 45 7.55 6.11 -10.56
CA PHE A 45 8.18 5.42 -9.44
C PHE A 45 9.47 6.10 -8.92
N GLU A 46 10.08 6.98 -9.72
CA GLU A 46 11.25 7.79 -9.31
C GLU A 46 10.98 8.64 -8.08
N ALA A 47 9.75 9.12 -7.93
CA ALA A 47 9.31 9.92 -6.79
C ALA A 47 8.50 9.12 -5.76
N ALA A 48 8.45 7.78 -5.90
CA ALA A 48 7.60 6.90 -5.09
C ALA A 48 8.25 5.53 -4.86
N GLU A 49 9.41 5.54 -4.19
CA GLU A 49 10.21 4.35 -3.95
C GLU A 49 9.49 3.27 -3.12
N ALA A 50 8.59 3.65 -2.21
CA ALA A 50 7.84 2.70 -1.41
C ALA A 50 6.85 1.91 -2.26
N SER A 51 6.13 2.59 -3.17
CA SER A 51 5.27 1.91 -4.16
C SER A 51 6.06 1.00 -5.09
N LEU A 52 7.29 1.39 -5.46
CA LEU A 52 8.17 0.53 -6.26
C LEU A 52 8.59 -0.73 -5.49
N GLU A 53 9.02 -0.61 -4.23
CA GLU A 53 9.40 -1.77 -3.40
C GLU A 53 8.22 -2.73 -3.25
N LEU A 54 7.02 -2.21 -2.95
CA LEU A 54 5.80 -3.00 -2.83
C LEU A 54 5.45 -3.70 -4.14
N LEU A 55 5.51 -3.00 -5.27
CA LEU A 55 5.25 -3.58 -6.59
C LEU A 55 6.19 -4.75 -6.89
N ILE A 56 7.50 -4.58 -6.66
CA ILE A 56 8.48 -5.64 -6.91
C ILE A 56 8.21 -6.84 -5.99
N LYS A 57 7.91 -6.61 -4.70
CA LYS A 57 7.57 -7.70 -3.78
C LYS A 57 6.28 -8.42 -4.18
N LYS A 58 5.24 -7.70 -4.61
CA LYS A 58 3.99 -8.26 -5.14
C LYS A 58 4.24 -9.13 -6.38
N ILE A 59 4.97 -8.62 -7.37
CA ILE A 59 5.32 -9.37 -8.60
C ILE A 59 6.14 -10.63 -8.28
N THR A 60 6.99 -10.54 -7.26
CA THR A 60 7.86 -11.65 -6.85
C THR A 60 7.29 -12.54 -5.75
N GLY A 61 5.99 -12.42 -5.43
CA GLY A 61 5.34 -13.23 -4.39
C GLY A 61 6.02 -13.16 -3.02
N GLN A 62 6.75 -12.08 -2.75
CA GLN A 62 7.47 -11.79 -1.51
C GLN A 62 6.77 -10.69 -0.69
N PHE A 63 5.48 -10.51 -0.93
CA PHE A 63 4.62 -9.58 -0.21
C PHE A 63 3.39 -10.33 0.31
N GLU A 64 3.18 -10.27 1.62
CA GLU A 64 1.94 -10.68 2.25
C GLU A 64 1.17 -9.40 2.61
N GLU A 65 -0.06 -9.28 2.11
CA GLU A 65 -0.88 -8.10 2.38
C GLU A 65 -1.33 -8.12 3.85
N PRO A 66 -0.93 -7.13 4.68
CA PRO A 66 -1.28 -7.12 6.10
C PRO A 66 -2.78 -6.86 6.34
N PHE A 67 -3.45 -6.23 5.37
CA PHE A 67 -4.88 -6.00 5.35
C PHE A 67 -5.37 -5.92 3.90
N THR A 68 -6.67 -6.10 3.68
CA THR A 68 -7.32 -5.85 2.39
C THR A 68 -8.53 -4.94 2.55
N LEU A 69 -8.73 -4.04 1.60
CA LEU A 69 -9.96 -3.26 1.48
C LEU A 69 -11.13 -4.17 1.07
N LYS A 70 -12.26 -4.08 1.78
CA LYS A 70 -13.53 -4.65 1.32
C LYS A 70 -14.40 -3.61 0.65
N SER A 71 -14.49 -2.42 1.25
CA SER A 71 -15.21 -1.29 0.67
C SER A 71 -14.85 0.01 1.40
N PHE A 72 -15.00 1.14 0.71
CA PHE A 72 -15.12 2.43 1.36
C PHE A 72 -16.27 3.23 0.73
N ARG A 73 -16.79 4.17 1.52
CA ARG A 73 -17.73 5.20 1.08
C ARG A 73 -17.19 6.53 1.55
N VAL A 74 -17.09 7.50 0.63
CA VAL A 74 -16.75 8.87 0.97
C VAL A 74 -17.92 9.77 0.56
N SER A 75 -18.37 10.59 1.49
CA SER A 75 -19.46 11.55 1.30
C SER A 75 -18.93 12.95 1.56
N ILE A 76 -19.35 13.90 0.73
CA ILE A 76 -19.08 15.33 0.92
C ILE A 76 -20.41 16.06 0.94
N GLU A 77 -20.67 16.79 2.01
CA GLU A 77 -21.87 17.59 2.17
C GLU A 77 -21.51 19.07 2.08
N LYS A 78 -22.18 19.81 1.18
CA LYS A 78 -21.98 21.25 1.00
C LYS A 78 -23.31 21.98 1.16
N ASN A 79 -23.46 22.68 2.29
CA ASN A 79 -24.67 23.43 2.62
C ASN A 79 -24.49 24.90 2.26
N GLY A 80 -24.94 25.27 1.06
CA GLY A 80 -24.89 26.65 0.55
C GLY A 80 -23.48 27.24 0.61
N LYS A 81 -23.31 28.32 1.38
CA LYS A 81 -22.02 29.01 1.56
C LYS A 81 -21.17 28.49 2.73
N GLY A 82 -21.71 27.61 3.59
CA GLY A 82 -20.97 27.03 4.73
C GLY A 82 -19.83 26.10 4.28
N PRO A 83 -18.89 25.72 5.17
CA PRO A 83 -17.81 24.79 4.81
C PRO A 83 -18.39 23.45 4.34
N SER A 84 -17.65 22.75 3.48
CA SER A 84 -17.98 21.35 3.16
C SER A 84 -17.56 20.45 4.31
N ILE A 85 -18.40 19.47 4.63
CA ILE A 85 -18.07 18.41 5.60
C ILE A 85 -17.78 17.14 4.82
N SER A 86 -16.71 16.43 5.15
CA SER A 86 -16.36 15.16 4.52
C SER A 86 -16.39 14.03 5.54
N HIS A 87 -17.06 12.94 5.18
CA HIS A 87 -17.13 11.71 5.96
C HIS A 87 -16.63 10.54 5.13
N ALA A 88 -15.89 9.64 5.76
CA ALA A 88 -15.55 8.35 5.17
C ALA A 88 -15.98 7.22 6.08
N THR A 89 -16.48 6.14 5.49
CA THR A 89 -16.66 4.84 6.12
C THR A 89 -15.81 3.83 5.36
N ILE A 90 -15.04 3.03 6.07
CA ILE A 90 -14.18 2.00 5.46
C ILE A 90 -14.45 0.66 6.13
N LYS A 91 -14.44 -0.40 5.32
CA LYS A 91 -14.43 -1.79 5.76
C LYS A 91 -13.15 -2.45 5.26
N ILE A 92 -12.35 -2.95 6.18
CA ILE A 92 -11.13 -3.71 5.90
C ILE A 92 -11.23 -5.12 6.48
N SER A 93 -10.36 -6.02 6.02
CA SER A 93 -10.09 -7.27 6.74
C SER A 93 -8.60 -7.45 7.03
N VAL A 94 -8.30 -7.95 8.22
CA VAL A 94 -6.98 -8.41 8.65
C VAL A 94 -7.10 -9.91 8.94
N GLY A 95 -6.55 -10.74 8.05
CA GLY A 95 -6.80 -12.19 8.07
C GLY A 95 -8.29 -12.51 7.94
N LYS A 96 -8.87 -13.14 8.97
CA LYS A 96 -10.31 -13.52 9.02
C LYS A 96 -11.18 -12.49 9.74
N GLU A 97 -10.58 -11.48 10.37
CA GLU A 97 -11.31 -10.45 11.11
C GLU A 97 -11.61 -9.28 10.19
N GLU A 98 -12.83 -8.75 10.27
CA GLU A 98 -13.25 -7.54 9.58
C GLU A 98 -13.45 -6.40 10.56
N GLU A 99 -13.13 -5.18 10.14
CA GLU A 99 -13.34 -3.97 10.92
C GLU A 99 -14.01 -2.91 10.03
N ILE A 100 -15.01 -2.22 10.60
CA ILE A 100 -15.70 -1.11 9.95
C ILE A 100 -15.54 0.12 10.82
N THR A 101 -14.96 1.17 10.27
CA THR A 101 -14.83 2.46 10.96
C THR A 101 -15.36 3.58 10.10
N ALA A 102 -15.68 4.69 10.77
CA ALA A 102 -15.96 5.96 10.13
C ALA A 102 -15.18 7.08 10.80
N ALA A 103 -14.85 8.09 10.00
CA ALA A 103 -14.19 9.31 10.44
C ALA A 103 -14.60 10.52 9.59
N GLU A 104 -14.46 11.69 10.19
CA GLU A 104 -14.59 12.99 9.52
C GLU A 104 -13.20 13.50 9.10
N GLY A 105 -13.18 14.48 8.20
CA GLY A 105 -11.96 15.19 7.84
C GLY A 105 -12.24 16.48 7.09
N ASP A 106 -11.20 17.30 6.94
CA ASP A 106 -11.27 18.60 6.26
C ASP A 106 -11.52 18.47 4.74
N GLY A 107 -11.40 17.25 4.22
CA GLY A 107 -11.69 16.89 2.84
C GLY A 107 -11.86 15.37 2.69
N PRO A 108 -12.31 14.90 1.52
CA PRO A 108 -12.64 13.50 1.29
C PRO A 108 -11.45 12.55 1.51
N VAL A 109 -10.25 12.97 1.08
CA VAL A 109 -9.03 12.18 1.24
C VAL A 109 -8.59 12.15 2.71
N ASN A 110 -8.70 13.26 3.43
CA ASN A 110 -8.36 13.29 4.86
C ASN A 110 -9.34 12.46 5.70
N ALA A 111 -10.64 12.51 5.39
CA ALA A 111 -11.62 11.64 6.03
C ALA A 111 -11.32 10.15 5.79
N LEU A 112 -10.94 9.78 4.56
CA LEU A 112 -10.56 8.42 4.19
C LEU A 112 -9.31 7.94 4.93
N ASP A 113 -8.26 8.78 5.00
CA ASP A 113 -7.05 8.51 5.77
C ASP A 113 -7.35 8.32 7.27
N ASN A 114 -8.14 9.23 7.87
CA ASN A 114 -8.54 9.11 9.27
C ASN A 114 -9.32 7.81 9.54
N ALA A 115 -10.23 7.43 8.65
CA ALA A 115 -11.01 6.20 8.77
C ALA A 115 -10.12 4.95 8.65
N LEU A 116 -9.22 4.93 7.65
CA LEU A 116 -8.26 3.85 7.44
C LEU A 116 -7.36 3.66 8.67
N ARG A 117 -6.71 4.73 9.14
CA ARG A 117 -5.85 4.67 10.32
C ARG A 117 -6.62 4.19 11.54
N LYS A 118 -7.82 4.72 11.79
CA LYS A 118 -8.70 4.26 12.88
C LYS A 118 -9.04 2.78 12.79
N ALA A 119 -9.28 2.23 11.60
CA ALA A 119 -9.56 0.80 11.42
C ALA A 119 -8.32 -0.06 11.71
N LEU A 120 -7.16 0.40 11.25
CA LEU A 120 -5.91 -0.37 11.37
C LEU A 120 -5.29 -0.30 12.74
N THR A 121 -5.42 0.81 13.48
CA THR A 121 -4.90 0.96 14.85
C THR A 121 -5.36 -0.17 15.79
N LYS A 122 -6.56 -0.73 15.57
CA LYS A 122 -7.06 -1.90 16.31
C LYS A 122 -6.14 -3.12 16.20
N PHE A 123 -5.51 -3.32 15.04
CA PHE A 123 -4.66 -4.48 14.72
C PHE A 123 -3.17 -4.14 14.77
N PHE A 124 -2.82 -2.89 14.46
CA PHE A 124 -1.47 -2.37 14.30
C PHE A 124 -1.36 -0.99 15.00
N PRO A 125 -1.19 -0.94 16.34
CA PRO A 125 -1.13 0.32 17.09
C PRO A 125 -0.04 1.29 16.59
N GLU A 126 1.04 0.77 16.01
CA GLU A 126 2.14 1.54 15.41
C GLU A 126 1.73 2.47 14.26
N ILE A 127 0.53 2.28 13.70
CA ILE A 127 -0.06 3.20 12.71
C ILE A 127 -0.35 4.58 13.30
N GLU A 128 -0.50 4.71 14.63
CA GLU A 128 -0.69 6.01 15.28
C GLU A 128 0.52 6.95 15.13
N GLU A 129 1.72 6.40 14.96
CA GLU A 129 2.95 7.17 14.79
C GLU A 129 3.10 7.77 13.39
N MET A 130 2.36 7.22 12.43
CA MET A 130 2.41 7.59 11.02
C MET A 130 1.54 8.82 10.74
N ARG A 131 2.07 9.73 9.93
CA ARG A 131 1.32 10.87 9.38
C ARG A 131 1.69 11.14 7.93
N LEU A 132 0.72 11.61 7.18
CA LEU A 132 0.93 12.23 5.87
C LEU A 132 1.55 13.62 6.07
N VAL A 133 2.64 13.91 5.34
CA VAL A 133 3.36 15.20 5.42
C VAL A 133 3.37 15.98 4.12
N ASP A 134 3.09 15.35 2.99
CA ASP A 134 2.89 16.03 1.70
C ASP A 134 1.88 15.29 0.83
N PHE A 135 1.11 16.05 0.04
CA PHE A 135 0.07 15.55 -0.85
C PHE A 135 0.12 16.32 -2.17
N LYS A 136 0.51 15.66 -3.25
CA LYS A 136 0.64 16.28 -4.58
C LYS A 136 -0.25 15.58 -5.59
N VAL A 137 -1.01 16.38 -6.33
CA VAL A 137 -1.82 15.91 -7.46
C VAL A 137 -1.27 16.50 -8.76
N ARG A 138 -1.18 15.67 -9.79
CA ARG A 138 -0.78 16.06 -11.15
C ARG A 138 -1.75 15.46 -12.16
N VAL A 139 -2.20 16.28 -13.11
CA VAL A 139 -2.96 15.79 -14.27
C VAL A 139 -1.96 15.26 -15.30
N ILE A 140 -2.18 14.03 -15.79
CA ILE A 140 -1.24 13.36 -16.72
C ILE A 140 -1.56 13.72 -18.17
N ASP A 141 -2.84 13.72 -18.53
CA ASP A 141 -3.34 13.99 -19.89
C ASP A 141 -4.35 15.14 -19.87
N GLY A 142 -3.86 16.38 -19.92
CA GLY A 142 -4.67 17.61 -19.78
C GLY A 142 -5.79 17.76 -20.83
N ASP A 143 -5.69 17.08 -21.97
CA ASP A 143 -6.59 17.23 -23.12
C ASP A 143 -8.01 16.68 -22.86
N ARG A 144 -8.20 15.89 -21.80
CA ARG A 144 -9.52 15.31 -21.44
C ARG A 144 -10.26 16.09 -20.35
N GLY A 145 -9.72 17.24 -19.93
CA GLY A 145 -10.33 18.08 -18.89
C GLY A 145 -10.57 17.31 -17.58
N THR A 146 -11.80 17.37 -17.04
CA THR A 146 -12.16 16.70 -15.78
C THR A 146 -12.17 15.17 -15.85
N ALA A 147 -12.10 14.59 -17.05
CA ALA A 147 -12.00 13.14 -17.26
C ALA A 147 -10.55 12.66 -17.42
N ALA A 148 -9.56 13.56 -17.25
CA ALA A 148 -8.16 13.23 -17.29
C ALA A 148 -7.75 12.31 -16.15
N LYS A 149 -6.72 11.50 -16.39
CA LYS A 149 -6.06 10.77 -15.30
C LYS A 149 -5.34 11.75 -14.39
N VAL A 150 -5.43 11.47 -13.10
CA VAL A 150 -4.64 12.15 -12.07
C VAL A 150 -3.66 11.17 -11.46
N ARG A 151 -2.45 11.65 -11.22
CA ARG A 151 -1.46 11.02 -10.38
C ARG A 151 -1.47 11.70 -9.02
N VAL A 152 -1.65 10.91 -7.98
CA VAL A 152 -1.54 11.34 -6.58
C VAL A 152 -0.24 10.79 -6.03
N GLN A 153 0.57 11.66 -5.43
CA GLN A 153 1.75 11.30 -4.68
C GLN A 153 1.55 11.71 -3.22
N ILE A 154 1.83 10.77 -2.32
CA ILE A 154 1.73 10.96 -0.88
C ILE A 154 3.11 10.79 -0.29
N GLU A 155 3.57 11.76 0.50
CA GLU A 155 4.72 11.59 1.38
C GLU A 155 4.21 11.36 2.81
N SER A 156 4.70 10.31 3.43
CA SER A 156 4.38 9.95 4.80
C SER A 156 5.65 9.84 5.63
N ARG A 157 5.50 10.03 6.95
CA ARG A 157 6.59 9.81 7.90
C ARG A 157 6.10 9.21 9.18
N ASP A 158 7.00 8.57 9.90
CA ASP A 158 6.85 8.18 11.29
C ASP A 158 7.97 8.79 12.14
N GLY A 159 8.35 8.13 13.25
CA GLY A 159 9.45 8.56 14.09
C GLY A 159 10.84 8.35 13.50
N SER A 160 11.01 7.47 12.50
CA SER A 160 12.31 7.07 11.96
C SER A 160 12.50 7.40 10.47
N ASP A 161 11.45 7.22 9.67
CA ASP A 161 11.56 7.19 8.21
C ASP A 161 10.59 8.17 7.54
N ILE A 162 10.94 8.55 6.31
CA ILE A 162 10.09 9.28 5.37
C ILE A 162 10.01 8.45 4.10
N TRP A 163 8.83 8.29 3.54
CA TRP A 163 8.64 7.55 2.30
C TRP A 163 7.55 8.18 1.44
N SER A 164 7.64 7.94 0.13
CA SER A 164 6.67 8.41 -0.84
C SER A 164 6.00 7.26 -1.60
N THR A 165 4.70 7.39 -1.82
CA THR A 165 3.87 6.45 -2.58
C THR A 165 3.08 7.17 -3.67
N VAL A 166 2.61 6.41 -4.65
CA VAL A 166 1.91 6.94 -5.81
C VAL A 166 0.70 6.10 -6.19
N GLY A 167 -0.38 6.77 -6.58
CA GLY A 167 -1.57 6.16 -7.15
C GLY A 167 -2.03 6.91 -8.39
N VAL A 168 -2.65 6.21 -9.35
CA VAL A 168 -3.05 6.79 -10.63
C VAL A 168 -4.42 6.28 -11.04
N SER A 169 -5.40 7.19 -11.11
CA SER A 169 -6.74 6.87 -11.58
C SER A 169 -7.36 8.09 -12.28
N LYS A 170 -8.45 7.87 -13.02
CA LYS A 170 -9.33 8.96 -13.47
C LYS A 170 -10.13 9.55 -12.29
N ASN A 171 -10.28 8.80 -11.21
CA ASN A 171 -10.92 9.25 -9.99
C ASN A 171 -9.86 9.62 -8.96
N ILE A 172 -9.85 10.88 -8.52
CA ILE A 172 -8.89 11.37 -7.53
C ILE A 172 -8.99 10.62 -6.19
N ILE A 173 -10.17 10.13 -5.81
CA ILE A 173 -10.37 9.37 -4.58
C ILE A 173 -9.72 7.98 -4.69
N GLU A 174 -9.84 7.33 -5.84
CA GLU A 174 -9.18 6.04 -6.10
C GLU A 174 -7.67 6.19 -6.18
N ALA A 175 -7.17 7.21 -6.89
CA ALA A 175 -5.74 7.50 -6.95
C ALA A 175 -5.16 7.80 -5.55
N SER A 176 -5.94 8.49 -4.71
CA SER A 176 -5.55 8.74 -3.32
C SER A 176 -5.60 7.48 -2.47
N TRP A 177 -6.59 6.60 -2.67
CA TRP A 177 -6.67 5.32 -1.99
C TRP A 177 -5.46 4.44 -2.31
N GLU A 178 -5.09 4.27 -3.57
CA GLU A 178 -3.92 3.48 -3.97
C GLU A 178 -2.65 3.98 -3.27
N ALA A 179 -2.41 5.30 -3.26
CA ALA A 179 -1.26 5.89 -2.60
C ALA A 179 -1.30 5.70 -1.07
N LEU A 180 -2.47 5.84 -0.44
CA LEU A 180 -2.66 5.63 1.01
C LEU A 180 -2.44 4.16 1.39
N GLU A 181 -3.02 3.24 0.64
CA GLU A 181 -2.88 1.80 0.84
C GLU A 181 -1.42 1.37 0.77
N ASP A 182 -0.71 1.75 -0.30
CA ASP A 182 0.72 1.50 -0.42
C ASP A 182 1.50 2.13 0.74
N SER A 183 1.13 3.34 1.19
CA SER A 183 1.87 4.04 2.25
C SER A 183 1.78 3.28 3.57
N VAL A 184 0.59 2.79 3.91
CA VAL A 184 0.36 2.03 5.13
C VAL A 184 0.96 0.62 5.01
N GLN A 185 0.81 -0.04 3.86
CA GLN A 185 1.44 -1.33 3.58
C GLN A 185 2.96 -1.26 3.73
N PHE A 186 3.60 -0.18 3.28
CA PHE A 186 5.04 0.02 3.42
C PHE A 186 5.48 0.18 4.88
N LYS A 187 4.75 0.96 5.68
CA LYS A 187 5.00 1.09 7.14
C LYS A 187 4.97 -0.28 7.82
N LEU A 188 3.94 -1.09 7.55
CA LEU A 188 3.77 -2.42 8.15
C LEU A 188 4.85 -3.40 7.67
N LEU A 189 5.22 -3.35 6.38
CA LEU A 189 6.32 -4.15 5.84
C LEU A 189 7.66 -3.86 6.54
N LYS A 190 7.91 -2.60 6.91
CA LYS A 190 9.15 -2.20 7.61
C LYS A 190 9.18 -2.68 9.06
N ARG A 191 8.03 -2.74 9.76
CA ARG A 191 7.92 -3.37 11.09
C ARG A 191 8.41 -4.82 11.05
N ASP A 192 7.91 -5.61 10.10
CA ASP A 192 8.25 -7.04 10.02
C ASP A 192 9.75 -7.28 9.80
N LYS A 193 10.45 -6.35 9.13
CA LYS A 193 11.92 -6.40 9.00
C LYS A 193 12.62 -6.17 10.35
N VAL A 194 12.15 -5.22 11.15
CA VAL A 194 12.72 -4.91 12.47
C VAL A 194 12.46 -6.06 13.46
N GLU A 195 11.23 -6.56 13.56
CA GLU A 195 10.89 -7.68 14.44
C GLU A 195 11.53 -9.00 13.99
N GLY A 196 11.66 -9.22 12.68
CA GLY A 196 12.39 -10.36 12.13
C GLY A 196 13.89 -10.36 12.44
N SER A 197 14.49 -9.18 12.67
CA SER A 197 15.89 -9.04 13.09
C SER A 197 16.10 -9.15 14.60
N ALA A 198 15.06 -8.87 15.40
CA ALA A 198 15.07 -8.89 16.87
C ALA A 198 14.58 -10.21 17.49
N ALA A 199 14.34 -11.24 16.69
CA ALA A 199 13.72 -12.52 17.06
C ALA A 199 14.61 -13.48 17.89
N ASP A 200 15.39 -12.94 18.83
CA ASP A 200 16.09 -13.68 19.89
C ASP A 200 15.53 -13.36 21.29
N SER A 201 14.29 -12.86 21.39
CA SER A 201 13.62 -12.58 22.68
C SER A 201 12.13 -12.96 22.74
N PRO A 202 11.58 -13.36 23.91
CA PRO A 202 10.47 -14.32 23.99
C PRO A 202 9.05 -13.74 23.92
N SER A 203 8.85 -12.43 23.84
CA SER A 203 7.52 -11.80 24.00
C SER A 203 6.72 -11.62 22.70
N SER A 204 7.27 -11.93 21.52
CA SER A 204 6.62 -11.69 20.22
C SER A 204 5.71 -12.84 19.71
N GLY A 205 5.39 -13.83 20.56
CA GLY A 205 4.85 -15.13 20.14
C GLY A 205 3.38 -15.19 19.69
N THR A 206 2.55 -14.19 19.99
CA THR A 206 1.09 -14.32 19.83
C THR A 206 0.60 -14.04 18.41
N LEU A 207 1.10 -13.00 17.74
CA LEU A 207 0.67 -12.66 16.36
C LEU A 207 1.32 -13.56 15.30
N ARG A 208 2.58 -13.97 15.50
CA ARG A 208 3.22 -15.00 14.66
C ARG A 208 2.48 -16.34 14.72
N ARG A 209 1.82 -16.68 15.84
CA ARG A 209 0.99 -17.89 15.95
C ARG A 209 -0.23 -17.82 15.04
N VAL A 210 -0.93 -16.69 15.02
CA VAL A 210 -2.12 -16.51 14.17
C VAL A 210 -1.78 -16.57 12.68
N LEU A 211 -0.63 -16.03 12.27
CA LEU A 211 -0.16 -16.11 10.88
C LEU A 211 0.40 -17.52 10.54
N ASN A 212 1.19 -18.15 11.41
CA ASN A 212 1.78 -19.47 11.14
C ASN A 212 0.81 -20.65 11.27
N ASP A 213 -0.18 -20.59 12.16
CA ASP A 213 -1.18 -21.68 12.29
C ASP A 213 -2.03 -21.79 11.01
N ASN A 214 -2.20 -20.70 10.26
CA ASN A 214 -2.90 -20.72 8.96
C ASN A 214 -2.07 -21.35 7.82
N LEU A 215 -0.73 -21.35 7.90
CA LEU A 215 0.14 -22.00 6.89
C LEU A 215 0.10 -23.55 7.00
N ARG A 216 -0.11 -24.08 8.20
CA ARG A 216 -0.27 -25.53 8.44
C ARG A 216 -1.60 -26.08 7.92
N ASP A 217 -2.67 -25.30 8.01
CA ASP A 217 -3.97 -25.73 7.51
C ASP A 217 -4.04 -25.75 5.97
N GLN A 218 -3.34 -24.85 5.27
CA GLN A 218 -3.29 -24.89 3.80
C GLN A 218 -2.45 -26.06 3.25
N THR A 219 -1.46 -26.55 3.99
CA THR A 219 -0.67 -27.72 3.56
C THR A 219 -1.41 -29.04 3.78
N LEU A 220 -2.34 -29.11 4.75
CA LEU A 220 -3.18 -30.29 4.97
C LEU A 220 -4.27 -30.45 3.90
N PHE A 221 -4.81 -29.33 3.37
CA PHE A 221 -5.81 -29.39 2.29
C PHE A 221 -5.25 -29.79 0.92
N SER A 222 -3.94 -29.60 0.66
CA SER A 222 -3.33 -30.04 -0.61
C SER A 222 -3.05 -31.54 -0.68
N ASN A 223 -3.08 -32.28 0.44
CA ASN A 223 -2.81 -33.72 0.48
C ASN A 223 -4.08 -34.59 0.43
N HIS A 224 -5.27 -33.99 0.28
CA HIS A 224 -6.54 -34.73 0.19
C HIS A 224 -7.22 -34.66 -1.18
N ILE A 225 -6.52 -34.14 -2.20
CA ILE A 225 -6.94 -34.21 -3.61
C ILE A 225 -5.92 -35.05 -4.40
N LYS A 226 -5.58 -36.24 -3.89
CA LYS A 226 -4.94 -37.34 -4.64
C LYS A 226 -5.22 -38.64 -3.90
N GLU A 227 -6.46 -39.09 -3.91
CA GLU A 227 -6.86 -40.50 -3.80
C GLU A 227 -8.27 -40.66 -4.36
#